data_AF-A0A1A9WZP0-F1
#
_entry.id   AF-A0A1A9WZP0-F1
#
_cell.length_a   1.000
_cell.length_b   1.000
_cell.length_c   1.000
_cell.angle_alpha   90.00
_cell.angle_beta   90.00
_cell.angle_gamma   90.00
#
_symmetry.space_group_name_H-M   'P 1'
#
loop_
_entity.id
_entity.type
_entity.pdbx_description
1 polymer ?
#
loop_
_entity_poly.entity_id
_entity_poly.type
_entity_poly.pdbx_seq_one_letter_code
_entity_poly.pdbx_strand_id
1 'polypeptide(L)'
;MSLYACESANAHNTQVYQVTRSGHEHCDVTEGILLDITPLIVDGRKLVTLYDKDLTEGVNLLIVVSELWGTQCVRLKVTTKTDNCGENADCSGKGVCYSNPNMEEYECQCCSGFAGPHCEEIDACTPSPCTNNGICVDLSQGHEGNSYQCLCPYGM
;
A
#
# COMPACT_ATOMS: atom_id res chain seq x y z
N MET A 1 47.23 10.23 34.16
CA MET A 1 46.54 10.01 32.89
C MET A 1 45.10 9.64 33.24
N SER A 2 44.20 10.62 33.29
CA SER A 2 42.80 10.37 33.67
C SER A 2 42.06 9.78 32.47
N LEU A 3 41.51 8.58 32.65
CA LEU A 3 40.57 7.96 31.72
C LEU A 3 39.25 8.72 31.84
N TYR A 4 38.92 9.54 30.84
CA TYR A 4 37.55 10.01 30.67
C TYR A 4 36.74 8.83 30.15
N ALA A 5 35.81 8.34 30.98
CA ALA A 5 34.71 7.54 30.47
C ALA A 5 33.99 8.38 29.41
N CYS A 6 33.79 7.80 28.23
CA CYS A 6 32.85 8.38 27.28
C CYS A 6 31.48 8.19 27.93
N GLU A 7 30.98 9.21 28.64
CA GLU A 7 29.62 9.23 29.12
C GLU A 7 28.73 8.98 27.91
N SER A 8 28.10 7.81 27.89
CA SER A 8 27.04 7.48 26.96
C SER A 8 26.03 8.60 27.04
N ALA A 9 25.97 9.43 25.99
CA ALA A 9 25.00 10.50 25.88
C ALA A 9 23.62 9.91 26.20
N ASN A 10 23.02 10.44 27.26
CA ASN A 10 21.78 10.03 27.88
C ASN A 10 20.77 9.54 26.84
N ALA A 11 20.68 8.22 26.63
CA ALA A 11 19.74 7.62 25.69
C ALA A 11 18.36 7.66 26.36
N HIS A 12 17.76 8.85 26.37
CA HIS A 12 16.42 9.05 26.92
C HIS A 12 15.49 8.04 26.28
N ASN A 13 14.71 7.31 27.07
CA ASN A 13 13.92 6.24 26.52
C ASN A 13 12.80 6.85 25.64
N THR A 14 12.61 6.30 24.44
CA THR A 14 11.47 6.61 23.58
C THR A 14 10.74 5.32 23.34
N GLN A 15 9.46 5.33 23.66
CA GLN A 15 8.60 4.14 23.61
C GLN A 15 7.43 4.41 22.69
N VAL A 16 6.98 3.36 22.02
CA VAL A 16 5.87 3.41 21.07
C VAL A 16 4.80 2.45 21.57
N TYR A 17 3.60 2.95 21.73
CA TYR A 17 2.45 2.17 22.18
C TYR A 17 1.41 2.11 21.08
N GLN A 18 0.85 0.93 20.82
CA GLN A 18 -0.41 0.80 20.12
C GLN A 18 -1.56 0.94 21.12
N VAL A 19 -2.51 1.82 20.86
CA VAL A 19 -3.51 2.26 21.85
C VAL A 19 -4.93 2.18 21.31
N THR A 20 -5.90 2.28 22.23
CA THR A 20 -7.31 2.49 21.88
C THR A 20 -7.53 3.91 21.34
N ARG A 21 -8.69 4.13 20.72
CA ARG A 21 -9.10 5.47 20.25
C ARG A 21 -9.14 6.51 21.37
N SER A 22 -9.71 6.14 22.52
CA SER A 22 -9.78 7.02 23.68
C SER A 22 -8.39 7.38 24.19
N GLY A 23 -7.48 6.38 24.26
CA GLY A 23 -6.10 6.59 24.66
C GLY A 23 -5.35 7.53 23.72
N HIS A 24 -5.49 7.30 22.41
CA HIS A 24 -4.92 8.15 21.37
C HIS A 24 -5.39 9.61 21.45
N GLU A 25 -6.66 9.88 21.72
CA GLU A 25 -7.17 11.26 21.84
C GLU A 25 -6.55 12.01 23.04
N HIS A 26 -6.18 11.30 24.10
CA HIS A 26 -5.75 11.89 25.39
C HIS A 26 -4.29 11.62 25.77
N CYS A 27 -3.43 11.12 24.87
CA CYS A 27 -2.06 10.73 25.19
C CYS A 27 -1.97 9.63 26.28
N ASP A 28 -3.01 8.80 26.43
CA ASP A 28 -3.06 7.75 27.45
C ASP A 28 -2.63 6.40 26.87
N VAL A 29 -1.61 5.81 27.48
CA VAL A 29 -0.97 4.55 27.09
C VAL A 29 -1.28 3.42 28.07
N THR A 30 -2.10 3.66 29.10
CA THR A 30 -2.33 2.72 30.21
C THR A 30 -2.93 1.40 29.74
N GLU A 31 -3.84 1.46 28.77
CA GLU A 31 -4.44 0.29 28.10
C GLU A 31 -3.72 -0.09 26.80
N GLY A 32 -2.58 0.56 26.51
CA GLY A 32 -1.81 0.36 25.29
C GLY A 32 -0.84 -0.82 25.35
N ILE A 33 -0.53 -1.36 24.19
CA ILE A 33 0.48 -2.40 24.00
C ILE A 33 1.80 -1.74 23.64
N LEU A 34 2.85 -1.98 24.42
CA LEU A 34 4.20 -1.53 24.09
C LEU A 34 4.74 -2.31 22.89
N LEU A 35 5.14 -1.60 21.84
CA LEU A 35 5.79 -2.19 20.67
C LEU A 35 7.29 -2.34 20.91
N ASP A 36 7.85 -3.47 20.51
CA ASP A 36 9.29 -3.74 20.57
C ASP A 36 10.02 -3.06 19.41
N ILE A 37 10.18 -1.74 19.53
CA ILE A 37 10.83 -0.88 18.53
C ILE A 37 12.04 -0.21 19.16
N THR A 38 13.20 -0.40 18.55
CA THR A 38 14.44 0.28 18.95
C THR A 38 14.65 1.53 18.08
N PRO A 39 14.59 2.75 18.64
CA PRO A 39 14.83 3.97 17.87
C PRO A 39 16.28 4.06 17.39
N LEU A 40 16.47 4.38 16.11
CA LEU A 40 17.78 4.70 15.57
C LEU A 40 18.11 6.18 15.81
N ILE A 41 19.35 6.50 16.16
CA ILE A 41 19.80 7.89 16.27
C ILE A 41 20.50 8.29 14.97
N VAL A 42 19.93 9.23 14.24
CA VAL A 42 20.49 9.79 12.99
C VAL A 42 20.55 11.31 13.13
N ASP A 43 21.76 11.89 13.03
CA ASP A 43 22.00 13.33 13.19
C ASP A 43 21.39 13.92 14.48
N GLY A 44 21.47 13.16 15.58
CA GLY A 44 20.90 13.54 16.87
C GLY A 44 19.36 13.49 16.95
N ARG A 45 18.68 13.03 15.89
CA ARG A 45 17.23 12.78 15.89
C ARG A 45 16.95 11.30 16.13
N LYS A 46 15.85 11.01 16.83
CA LYS A 46 15.35 9.66 17.02
C LYS A 46 14.43 9.29 15.86
N LEU A 47 14.81 8.26 15.12
CA LEU A 47 14.02 7.66 14.05
C LEU A 47 13.36 6.40 14.58
N VAL A 48 12.02 6.37 14.51
CA VAL A 48 11.20 5.21 14.86
C VAL A 48 10.76 4.55 13.56
N THR A 49 11.07 3.28 13.39
CA THR A 49 10.69 2.49 12.20
C THR A 49 9.59 1.51 12.58
N LEU A 50 8.50 1.53 11.82
CA LEU A 50 7.38 0.58 11.94
C LEU A 50 7.49 -0.43 10.81
N TYR A 51 7.31 -1.71 11.12
CA TYR A 51 7.26 -2.79 10.12
C TYR A 51 5.85 -3.33 10.00
N ASP A 52 5.55 -4.00 8.89
CA ASP A 52 4.22 -4.58 8.62
C ASP A 52 3.78 -5.54 9.73
N LYS A 53 4.72 -6.27 10.35
CA LYS A 53 4.44 -7.17 11.49
C LYS A 53 3.94 -6.46 12.74
N ASP A 54 4.20 -5.16 12.87
CA ASP A 54 3.85 -4.35 14.03
C ASP A 54 2.48 -3.65 13.84
N LEU A 55 1.84 -3.86 12.69
CA LEU A 55 0.58 -3.22 12.30
C LEU A 55 -0.46 -4.29 11.96
N THR A 56 -1.72 -4.01 12.28
CA THR A 56 -2.87 -4.85 11.89
C THR A 56 -3.63 -4.19 10.76
N GLU A 57 -4.32 -4.94 9.90
CA GLU A 57 -5.22 -4.35 8.89
C GLU A 57 -6.18 -3.30 9.50
N GLY A 58 -6.37 -2.19 8.79
CA GLY A 58 -7.24 -1.11 9.19
C GLY A 58 -6.48 0.01 9.90
N VAL A 59 -7.10 0.60 10.93
CA VAL A 59 -6.58 1.80 11.60
C VAL A 59 -5.76 1.40 12.82
N ASN A 60 -4.46 1.67 12.76
CA ASN A 60 -3.52 1.55 13.88
C ASN A 60 -3.33 2.93 14.51
N LEU A 61 -3.61 3.04 15.80
CA LEU A 61 -3.40 4.25 16.58
C LEU A 61 -2.18 4.04 17.46
N LEU A 62 -1.15 4.86 17.24
CA LEU A 62 0.12 4.76 17.93
C LEU A 62 0.41 6.04 18.69
N ILE A 63 1.01 5.89 19.86
CA ILE A 63 1.52 7.00 20.67
C ILE A 63 3.01 6.80 20.88
N VAL A 64 3.79 7.81 20.56
CA VAL A 64 5.19 7.90 20.95
C VAL A 64 5.30 8.79 22.17
N VAL A 65 5.94 8.29 23.21
CA VAL A 65 6.25 9.03 24.44
C VAL A 65 7.77 9.09 24.63
N SER A 66 8.21 10.13 25.33
CA SER A 66 9.59 10.22 25.79
C SER A 66 9.61 10.85 27.17
N GLU A 67 10.55 10.40 28.00
CA GLU A 67 10.81 10.97 29.33
C GLU A 67 11.11 12.48 29.28
N LEU A 68 11.56 12.99 28.13
CA LEU A 68 11.84 14.40 27.89
C LEU A 68 10.59 15.26 27.64
N TRP A 69 9.48 14.66 27.23
CA TRP A 69 8.29 15.38 26.77
C TRP A 69 7.28 15.63 27.90
N GLY A 70 7.50 15.04 29.08
CA GLY A 70 6.56 15.13 30.19
C GLY A 70 5.19 14.57 29.81
N THR A 71 4.17 15.44 29.75
CA THR A 71 2.80 15.07 29.37
C THR A 71 2.52 15.17 27.87
N GLN A 72 3.49 15.60 27.06
CA GLN A 72 3.34 15.68 25.61
C GLN A 72 3.63 14.34 24.96
N CYS A 73 2.88 14.02 23.91
CA CYS A 73 3.06 12.81 23.12
C CYS A 73 2.92 13.10 21.62
N VAL A 74 3.55 12.26 20.80
CA VAL A 74 3.31 12.23 19.35
C VAL A 74 2.28 11.17 19.06
N ARG A 75 1.27 11.54 18.27
CA ARG A 75 0.13 10.69 17.91
C ARG A 75 0.20 10.36 16.44
N LEU A 76 0.25 9.08 16.11
CA LEU A 76 0.34 8.60 14.73
C LEU A 76 -0.90 7.74 14.46
N LYS A 77 -1.68 8.13 13.44
CA LYS A 77 -2.75 7.31 12.89
C LYS A 77 -2.26 6.71 11.58
N VAL A 78 -1.98 5.42 11.60
CA VAL A 78 -1.50 4.68 10.43
C VAL A 78 -2.64 3.80 9.94
N THR A 79 -3.05 3.97 8.69
CA THR A 79 -4.03 3.08 8.06
C THR A 79 -3.29 2.11 7.16
N THR A 80 -3.35 0.84 7.51
CA THR A 80 -2.86 -0.26 6.67
C THR A 80 -4.06 -0.90 5.99
N LYS A 81 -3.85 -1.37 4.77
CA LYS A 81 -4.82 -2.18 4.03
C LYS A 81 -4.12 -3.49 3.67
N THR A 82 -4.90 -4.56 3.58
CA THR A 82 -4.39 -5.83 3.09
C THR A 82 -3.85 -5.65 1.68
N ASP A 83 -2.71 -6.28 1.38
CA ASP A 83 -2.27 -6.44 0.00
C ASP A 83 -3.26 -7.37 -0.70
N ASN A 84 -4.10 -6.79 -1.56
CA ASN A 84 -5.12 -7.56 -2.29
C ASN A 84 -4.50 -8.52 -3.33
N CYS A 85 -3.19 -8.45 -3.59
CA CYS A 85 -2.46 -9.38 -4.45
C CYS A 85 -2.01 -10.67 -3.73
N GLY A 86 -2.91 -11.22 -2.90
CA GLY A 86 -2.70 -12.47 -2.16
C GLY A 86 -3.15 -13.72 -2.92
N GLU A 87 -3.40 -14.82 -2.19
CA GLU A 87 -3.78 -16.12 -2.76
C GLU A 87 -5.07 -16.11 -3.60
N ASN A 88 -5.95 -15.13 -3.39
CA ASN A 88 -7.20 -14.99 -4.12
C ASN A 88 -7.09 -14.08 -5.37
N ALA A 89 -5.93 -13.48 -5.61
CA ALA A 89 -5.71 -12.67 -6.80
C ALA A 89 -5.35 -13.58 -7.98
N ASP A 90 -6.26 -13.66 -8.96
CA ASP A 90 -6.03 -14.40 -10.20
C ASP A 90 -6.16 -13.45 -11.39
N CYS A 91 -5.05 -13.24 -12.10
CA CYS A 91 -5.00 -12.54 -13.38
C CYS A 91 -4.89 -13.53 -14.55
N SER A 92 -5.44 -14.74 -14.39
CA SER A 92 -5.43 -15.84 -15.36
C SER A 92 -4.03 -16.21 -15.87
N GLY A 93 -2.99 -15.89 -15.11
CA GLY A 93 -1.58 -15.97 -15.54
C GLY A 93 -1.21 -15.07 -16.73
N LYS A 94 -2.06 -14.11 -17.10
CA LYS A 94 -1.96 -13.26 -18.29
C LYS A 94 -1.88 -11.77 -17.94
N GLY A 95 -1.58 -11.45 -16.68
CA GLY A 95 -1.43 -10.08 -16.20
C GLY A 95 -0.60 -10.00 -14.94
N VAL A 96 -0.34 -8.77 -14.52
CA VAL A 96 0.33 -8.43 -13.25
C VAL A 96 -0.71 -7.87 -12.29
N CYS A 97 -0.71 -8.36 -11.06
CA CYS A 97 -1.62 -7.88 -10.01
C CYS A 97 -1.10 -6.58 -9.39
N TYR A 98 -2.01 -5.63 -9.19
CA TYR A 98 -1.79 -4.39 -8.47
C TYR A 98 -2.81 -4.25 -7.33
N SER A 99 -2.33 -3.99 -6.13
CA SER A 99 -3.17 -3.70 -4.98
C SER A 99 -3.73 -2.28 -5.12
N ASN A 100 -5.05 -2.14 -5.19
CA ASN A 100 -5.68 -0.84 -5.29
C ASN A 100 -5.80 -0.20 -3.89
N PRO A 101 -5.11 0.92 -3.60
CA PRO A 101 -5.16 1.54 -2.27
C PRO A 101 -6.53 2.17 -1.95
N ASN A 102 -7.41 2.34 -2.93
CA ASN A 102 -8.73 2.96 -2.78
C ASN A 102 -9.90 1.97 -2.88
N MET A 103 -9.67 0.71 -3.24
CA MET A 103 -10.70 -0.34 -3.34
C MET A 103 -10.33 -1.56 -2.49
N GLU A 104 -11.33 -2.34 -2.08
CA GLU A 104 -11.13 -3.60 -1.36
C GLU A 104 -10.72 -4.76 -2.30
N GLU A 105 -10.48 -4.46 -3.58
CA GLU A 105 -10.21 -5.44 -4.64
C GLU A 105 -8.82 -5.22 -5.26
N TYR A 106 -8.29 -6.25 -5.92
CA TYR A 106 -7.08 -6.16 -6.72
C TYR A 106 -7.41 -5.75 -8.16
N GLU A 107 -6.43 -5.22 -8.88
CA GLU A 107 -6.56 -4.88 -10.30
C GLU A 107 -5.51 -5.65 -11.10
N CYS A 108 -5.93 -6.26 -12.21
CA CYS A 108 -5.01 -6.93 -13.13
C CYS A 108 -4.64 -6.00 -14.29
N GLN A 109 -3.35 -5.72 -14.44
CA GLN A 109 -2.84 -5.16 -15.69
C GLN A 109 -2.55 -6.29 -16.66
N CYS A 110 -3.37 -6.40 -17.70
CA CYS A 110 -3.23 -7.48 -18.68
C CYS A 110 -2.03 -7.29 -19.59
N CYS A 111 -1.39 -8.42 -19.91
CA CYS A 111 -0.40 -8.51 -20.98
C CYS A 111 -1.05 -8.23 -22.33
N SER A 112 -0.25 -7.80 -23.31
CA SER A 112 -0.70 -7.53 -24.68
C SER A 112 -1.48 -8.71 -25.26
N GLY A 113 -2.67 -8.44 -25.82
CA GLY A 113 -3.55 -9.47 -26.39
C GLY A 113 -4.55 -10.07 -25.40
N PHE A 114 -4.59 -9.59 -24.15
CA PHE A 114 -5.57 -10.01 -23.15
C PHE A 114 -6.33 -8.81 -22.56
N ALA A 115 -7.57 -9.07 -22.16
CA ALA A 115 -8.48 -8.10 -21.59
C ALA A 115 -9.36 -8.76 -20.51
N GLY A 116 -10.24 -7.97 -19.89
CA GLY A 116 -11.13 -8.44 -18.82
C GLY A 116 -10.57 -8.14 -17.41
N PRO A 117 -11.41 -8.23 -16.38
CA PRO A 117 -11.03 -7.94 -14.99
C PRO A 117 -9.93 -8.88 -14.45
N HIS A 118 -9.86 -10.11 -14.97
CA HIS A 118 -8.87 -11.12 -14.61
C HIS A 118 -7.98 -11.52 -15.78
N CYS A 119 -7.92 -10.72 -16.85
CA CYS A 119 -7.19 -11.03 -18.08
C CYS A 119 -7.59 -12.37 -18.73
N GLU A 120 -8.84 -12.77 -18.54
CA GLU A 120 -9.44 -14.01 -19.02
C GLU A 120 -9.80 -13.93 -20.51
N GLU A 121 -10.04 -12.73 -21.02
CA GLU A 121 -10.44 -12.47 -22.40
C GLU A 121 -9.25 -12.22 -23.32
N ILE A 122 -9.46 -12.47 -24.61
CA ILE A 122 -8.51 -12.13 -25.67
C ILE A 122 -8.91 -10.76 -26.21
N ASP A 123 -7.95 -9.84 -26.24
CA ASP A 123 -8.14 -8.55 -26.91
C ASP A 123 -8.12 -8.76 -28.42
N ALA A 124 -9.29 -8.70 -29.05
CA ALA A 124 -9.46 -8.92 -30.47
C ALA A 124 -8.83 -7.79 -31.32
N CYS A 125 -8.49 -6.67 -30.69
CA CYS A 125 -7.80 -5.54 -31.29
C CYS A 125 -6.27 -5.61 -31.14
N THR A 126 -5.71 -6.67 -30.56
CA THR A 126 -4.27 -6.80 -30.35
C THR A 126 -3.71 -8.12 -30.89
N PRO A 127 -2.85 -8.10 -31.93
CA PRO A 127 -2.43 -6.93 -32.72
C PRO A 127 -3.59 -6.35 -33.55
N SER A 128 -3.54 -5.05 -33.87
CA SER A 128 -4.64 -4.36 -34.56
C SER A 128 -4.99 -5.06 -35.88
N PRO A 129 -6.22 -5.61 -36.01
CA PRO A 129 -6.68 -6.22 -37.26
C PRO A 129 -7.11 -5.17 -38.29
N CYS A 130 -7.27 -3.92 -37.87
CA CYS A 130 -7.76 -2.84 -38.72
C CYS A 130 -6.65 -2.31 -39.63
N THR A 131 -6.94 -2.26 -40.92
CA THR A 131 -6.05 -1.69 -41.93
C THR A 131 -6.29 -0.19 -42.09
N ASN A 132 -5.40 0.51 -42.80
CA ASN A 132 -5.52 1.94 -43.13
C ASN A 132 -5.72 2.86 -41.91
N ASN A 133 -5.05 2.57 -40.79
CA ASN A 133 -5.19 3.31 -39.55
C ASN A 133 -6.64 3.37 -39.01
N GLY A 134 -7.47 2.36 -39.33
CA GLY A 134 -8.78 2.22 -38.73
C GLY A 134 -8.69 2.05 -37.20
N ILE A 135 -9.64 2.64 -36.48
CA ILE A 135 -9.76 2.49 -35.03
C ILE A 135 -10.42 1.15 -34.76
N CYS A 136 -9.73 0.27 -34.03
CA CYS A 136 -10.30 -1.00 -33.62
C CYS A 136 -11.11 -0.83 -32.33
N VAL A 137 -12.29 -1.42 -32.29
CA VAL A 137 -13.16 -1.52 -31.11
C VAL A 137 -13.35 -2.99 -30.82
N ASP A 138 -12.90 -3.44 -29.65
CA ASP A 138 -13.12 -4.81 -29.20
C ASP A 138 -14.61 -4.99 -28.83
N LEU A 139 -15.24 -6.02 -29.40
CA LEU A 139 -16.65 -6.39 -29.20
C LEU A 139 -16.80 -7.74 -28.49
N SER A 140 -15.74 -8.30 -27.92
CA SER A 140 -15.72 -9.58 -27.19
C SER A 140 -16.71 -9.62 -26.04
N GLN A 141 -17.13 -8.44 -25.54
CA GLN A 141 -18.17 -8.25 -24.55
C GLN A 141 -19.53 -7.89 -25.20
N GLY A 142 -20.23 -8.87 -25.78
CA GLY A 142 -21.69 -8.76 -25.99
C GLY A 142 -22.20 -8.51 -27.42
N HIS A 143 -21.53 -8.98 -28.47
CA HIS A 143 -22.13 -9.05 -29.81
C HIS A 143 -22.04 -10.44 -30.45
N GLU A 144 -23.19 -10.95 -30.90
CA GLU A 144 -23.27 -12.18 -31.69
C GLU A 144 -22.73 -11.92 -33.11
N GLY A 145 -21.51 -12.37 -33.39
CA GLY A 145 -20.97 -12.46 -34.75
C GLY A 145 -19.49 -12.16 -34.88
N ASN A 146 -19.04 -10.98 -34.44
CA ASN A 146 -17.65 -10.52 -34.58
C ASN A 146 -17.06 -10.11 -33.22
N SER A 147 -15.82 -10.49 -32.94
CA SER A 147 -15.10 -10.11 -31.71
C SER A 147 -14.50 -8.69 -31.76
N TYR A 148 -14.51 -8.02 -32.91
CA TYR A 148 -14.06 -6.63 -33.04
C TYR A 148 -14.76 -5.92 -34.22
N GLN A 149 -14.70 -4.60 -34.21
CA GLN A 149 -15.15 -3.74 -35.31
C GLN A 149 -14.09 -2.68 -35.63
N CYS A 150 -13.84 -2.47 -36.93
CA CYS A 150 -12.98 -1.39 -37.41
C CYS A 150 -13.81 -0.16 -37.79
N LEU A 151 -13.49 0.98 -37.19
CA LEU A 151 -14.04 2.28 -37.56
C LEU A 151 -13.04 3.03 -38.44
N CYS A 152 -13.47 3.39 -39.65
CA CYS A 152 -12.68 4.22 -40.54
C CYS A 152 -12.74 5.68 -40.08
N PRO A 153 -11.61 6.40 -39.92
CA PRO A 153 -11.65 7.83 -39.72
C PRO A 153 -12.26 8.51 -40.95
N TYR A 154 -13.27 9.36 -40.75
CA TYR A 154 -13.93 10.09 -41.83
C TYR A 154 -12.93 11.00 -42.55
N GLY A 155 -12.70 10.77 -43.85
CA GLY A 155 -11.98 11.71 -44.72
C GLY A 155 -10.79 11.17 -45.53
N MET A 156 -10.73 9.87 -45.86
CA MET A 156 -9.80 9.30 -46.84
C MET A 156 -10.55 8.43 -47.85
#